data_AF-A0A329RFR5-F1
#
_entry.id   AF-A0A329RFR5-F1
#
_cell.length_a   1.000
_cell.length_b   1.000
_cell.length_c   1.000
_cell.angle_alpha   90.00
_cell.angle_beta   90.00
_cell.angle_gamma   90.00
#
_symmetry.space_group_name_H-M   'P 1'
#
loop_
_entity.id
_entity.type
_entity.pdbx_description
1 polymer ?
#
loop_
_entity_poly.entity_id
_entity_poly.type
_entity_poly.pdbx_seq_one_letter_code
_entity_poly.pdbx_strand_id
1 'polypeptide(L)'
;MTATQSNITLAGTLANLTLDMSGTGLNIPSLKFNGTTSNQTYFINITEGGADPSKAVVLNSTKYFSGIRNLTCSGTITGSTGVSTPSLSCGMITATTLNINPNFEGLRLHH
;
A
#
# COMPACT_ATOMS: atom_id res chain seq x y z
N MET A 1 -5.71 26.92 -40.06
CA MET A 1 -4.26 26.84 -39.78
C MET A 1 -4.10 26.09 -38.46
N THR A 2 -3.56 24.89 -38.46
CA THR A 2 -3.32 24.10 -37.24
C THR A 2 -1.83 24.10 -36.96
N ALA A 3 -1.43 24.54 -35.77
CA ALA A 3 -0.03 24.53 -35.35
C ALA A 3 0.49 23.09 -35.32
N THR A 4 1.59 22.82 -36.01
CA THR A 4 2.32 21.56 -35.95
C THR A 4 3.10 21.52 -34.64
N GLN A 5 2.72 20.61 -33.76
CA GLN A 5 3.46 20.28 -32.56
C GLN A 5 3.82 18.82 -32.75
N SER A 6 5.11 18.48 -32.84
CA SER A 6 5.46 17.08 -33.14
C SER A 6 5.02 16.12 -32.03
N ASN A 7 4.70 16.62 -30.81
CA ASN A 7 3.92 15.93 -29.75
C ASN A 7 3.48 16.80 -28.52
N ILE A 8 3.55 18.15 -28.56
CA ILE A 8 2.54 19.15 -28.09
C ILE A 8 3.24 20.49 -27.68
N THR A 9 2.75 21.63 -28.21
CA THR A 9 3.22 23.02 -28.06
C THR A 9 2.09 24.03 -28.33
N LEU A 10 1.10 24.13 -27.43
CA LEU A 10 0.01 25.10 -27.54
C LEU A 10 0.39 26.40 -26.81
N ALA A 11 0.12 27.57 -27.41
CA ALA A 11 0.39 28.88 -26.80
C ALA A 11 -0.61 29.28 -25.69
N GLY A 12 -1.24 28.30 -25.01
CA GLY A 12 -2.28 28.51 -24.01
C GLY A 12 -2.50 27.28 -23.11
N THR A 13 -3.47 27.37 -22.19
CA THR A 13 -3.76 26.29 -21.22
C THR A 13 -4.43 25.10 -21.92
N LEU A 14 -3.83 23.93 -21.79
CA LEU A 14 -4.47 22.68 -22.19
C LEU A 14 -5.48 22.30 -21.11
N ALA A 15 -6.76 22.61 -21.34
CA ALA A 15 -7.80 22.41 -20.34
C ALA A 15 -8.03 20.93 -20.00
N ASN A 16 -7.92 20.04 -21.00
CA ASN A 16 -8.05 18.60 -20.84
C ASN A 16 -7.07 17.87 -21.79
N LEU A 17 -6.59 16.71 -21.37
CA LEU A 17 -5.83 15.77 -22.19
C LEU A 17 -6.42 14.38 -22.02
N THR A 18 -6.96 13.80 -23.09
CA THR A 18 -7.44 12.41 -23.11
C THR A 18 -6.40 11.53 -23.80
N LEU A 19 -5.93 10.49 -23.12
CA LEU A 19 -5.02 9.49 -23.67
C LEU A 19 -5.80 8.20 -23.88
N ASP A 20 -6.14 7.87 -25.13
CA ASP A 20 -6.76 6.59 -25.47
C ASP A 20 -5.68 5.52 -25.62
N MET A 21 -5.58 4.65 -24.62
CA MET A 21 -4.45 3.74 -24.46
C MET A 21 -4.77 2.30 -24.85
N SER A 22 -5.96 2.01 -25.39
CA SER A 22 -6.36 0.70 -25.95
C SER A 22 -5.99 -0.54 -25.11
N GLY A 23 -5.83 -0.40 -23.78
CA GLY A 23 -5.53 -1.50 -22.86
C GLY A 23 -4.06 -1.76 -22.51
N THR A 24 -3.07 -1.05 -23.08
CA THR A 24 -1.63 -1.28 -22.77
C THR A 24 -1.09 -0.42 -21.63
N GLY A 25 -1.89 0.49 -21.08
CA GLY A 25 -1.44 1.39 -20.01
C GLY A 25 -0.47 2.48 -20.51
N LEU A 26 -0.11 3.40 -19.60
CA LEU A 26 0.89 4.44 -19.87
C LEU A 26 2.25 3.85 -19.56
N ASN A 27 2.99 3.40 -20.57
CA ASN A 27 4.39 3.01 -20.42
C ASN A 27 5.30 4.22 -20.67
N ILE A 28 5.32 5.14 -19.71
CA ILE A 28 6.14 6.35 -19.81
C ILE A 28 6.92 6.49 -18.49
N PRO A 29 8.11 5.85 -18.37
CA PRO A 29 8.89 5.83 -17.12
C PRO A 29 9.25 7.21 -16.55
N SER A 30 9.16 8.26 -17.36
CA SER A 30 9.41 9.65 -17.01
C SER A 30 8.16 10.48 -16.75
N LEU A 31 6.97 9.89 -16.71
CA LEU A 31 5.73 10.64 -16.49
C LEU A 31 5.76 11.31 -15.11
N LYS A 32 5.58 12.63 -15.10
CA LYS A 32 5.56 13.45 -13.89
C LYS A 32 4.13 13.94 -13.62
N PHE A 33 3.63 13.70 -12.40
CA PHE A 33 2.43 14.39 -11.91
C PHE A 33 2.87 15.50 -10.97
N ASN A 34 2.43 16.73 -11.24
CA ASN A 34 2.77 17.91 -10.42
C ASN A 34 4.30 18.08 -10.18
N GLY A 35 5.12 17.73 -11.18
CA GLY A 35 6.59 17.84 -11.12
C GLY A 35 7.35 16.64 -10.55
N THR A 36 6.67 15.66 -9.96
CA THR A 36 7.32 14.47 -9.35
C THR A 36 7.21 13.27 -10.29
N THR A 37 8.32 12.58 -10.52
CA THR A 37 8.38 11.38 -11.36
C THR A 37 7.53 10.26 -10.71
N SER A 38 6.49 9.81 -11.40
CA SER A 38 5.63 8.73 -10.94
C SER A 38 6.10 7.41 -11.54
N ASN A 39 6.51 6.45 -10.69
CA ASN A 39 6.76 5.09 -11.15
C ASN A 39 5.41 4.34 -11.24
N GLN A 40 4.71 4.60 -12.33
CA GLN A 40 3.37 4.10 -12.60
C GLN A 40 3.27 2.56 -12.60
N THR A 41 4.38 1.86 -12.87
CA THR A 41 4.44 0.39 -12.89
C THR A 41 4.07 -0.26 -11.56
N TYR A 42 4.20 0.47 -10.43
CA TYR A 42 3.84 -0.04 -9.11
C TYR A 42 2.35 0.07 -8.76
N PHE A 43 1.55 0.85 -9.52
CA PHE A 43 0.18 1.19 -9.13
C PHE A 43 -0.92 0.75 -10.13
N ILE A 44 -0.62 0.67 -11.44
CA ILE A 44 -1.66 0.61 -12.50
C ILE A 44 -2.52 -0.68 -12.51
N ASN A 45 -2.20 -1.71 -11.73
CA ASN A 45 -2.90 -3.01 -11.77
C ASN A 45 -3.32 -3.56 -10.39
N ILE A 46 -3.13 -2.81 -9.31
CA ILE A 46 -3.57 -3.26 -7.98
C ILE A 46 -5.00 -2.79 -7.76
N THR A 47 -5.90 -3.71 -7.42
CA THR A 47 -7.26 -3.34 -6.95
C THR A 47 -7.18 -2.57 -5.63
N GLU A 48 -7.99 -1.53 -5.44
CA GLU A 48 -8.06 -0.81 -4.18
C GLU A 48 -8.28 -1.76 -2.99
N GLY A 49 -7.52 -1.57 -1.91
CA GLY A 49 -7.53 -2.48 -0.77
C GLY A 49 -6.79 -3.80 -1.01
N GLY A 50 -6.08 -3.96 -2.13
CA GLY A 50 -5.26 -5.12 -2.46
C GLY A 50 -3.76 -4.88 -2.29
N ALA A 51 -3.02 -5.98 -2.24
CA ALA A 51 -1.57 -6.02 -2.33
C ALA A 51 -1.15 -7.15 -3.28
N ASP A 52 -0.39 -6.82 -4.33
CA ASP A 52 0.13 -7.78 -5.30
C ASP A 52 1.66 -7.92 -5.20
N PRO A 53 2.23 -9.09 -5.56
CA PRO A 53 3.66 -9.30 -5.55
C PRO A 53 4.44 -8.24 -6.34
N SER A 54 5.48 -7.66 -5.72
CA SER A 54 6.36 -6.64 -6.33
C SER A 54 5.64 -5.36 -6.78
N LYS A 55 4.48 -5.05 -6.18
CA LYS A 55 3.73 -3.82 -6.41
C LYS A 55 3.54 -3.05 -5.10
N ALA A 56 2.98 -1.84 -5.18
CA ALA A 56 2.60 -1.07 -4.01
C ALA A 56 1.46 -1.75 -3.21
N VAL A 57 1.28 -1.35 -1.96
CA VAL A 57 0.04 -1.63 -1.22
C VAL A 57 -0.84 -0.39 -1.33
N VAL A 58 -2.07 -0.55 -1.81
CA VAL A 58 -3.02 0.56 -2.01
C VAL A 58 -4.16 0.43 -1.03
N LEU A 59 -4.34 1.43 -0.19
CA LEU A 59 -5.44 1.46 0.77
C LEU A 59 -6.75 1.78 0.04
N ASN A 60 -7.85 1.18 0.50
CA ASN A 60 -9.19 1.55 0.06
C ASN A 60 -9.63 2.90 0.64
N SER A 61 -10.82 3.38 0.24
CA SER A 61 -11.41 4.66 0.70
C SER A 61 -11.50 4.81 2.23
N THR A 62 -11.57 3.69 2.93
CA THR A 62 -11.62 3.60 4.40
C THR A 62 -10.27 3.30 5.06
N LYS A 63 -9.17 3.40 4.31
CA LYS A 63 -7.79 3.16 4.75
C LYS A 63 -7.47 1.71 5.13
N TYR A 64 -8.25 0.74 4.64
CA TYR A 64 -7.97 -0.69 4.84
C TYR A 64 -7.27 -1.29 3.62
N PHE A 65 -6.58 -2.39 3.84
CA PHE A 65 -6.14 -3.33 2.80
C PHE A 65 -6.42 -4.77 3.28
N SER A 66 -6.48 -5.72 2.35
CA SER A 66 -6.65 -7.15 2.62
C SER A 66 -5.46 -7.92 2.05
N GLY A 67 -4.82 -8.72 2.90
CA GLY A 67 -3.75 -9.62 2.52
C GLY A 67 -2.35 -8.99 2.54
N ILE A 68 -1.48 -9.52 3.39
CA ILE A 68 -0.02 -9.53 3.27
C ILE A 68 0.42 -10.87 3.83
N ARG A 69 1.10 -11.71 3.03
CA ARG A 69 1.50 -13.06 3.48
C ARG A 69 2.59 -13.02 4.54
N ASN A 70 3.62 -12.19 4.31
CA ASN A 70 4.75 -12.00 5.20
C ASN A 70 5.11 -10.51 5.24
N LEU A 71 5.21 -9.94 6.44
CA LEU A 71 5.67 -8.57 6.66
C LEU A 71 6.89 -8.60 7.56
N THR A 72 8.02 -8.09 7.07
CA THR A 72 9.24 -7.89 7.86
C THR A 72 9.47 -6.40 8.03
N CYS A 73 9.51 -5.93 9.27
CA CYS A 73 9.82 -4.55 9.62
C CYS A 73 11.07 -4.55 10.49
N SER A 74 12.07 -3.73 10.16
CA SER A 74 13.27 -3.54 10.98
C SER A 74 13.07 -2.55 12.13
N GLY A 75 11.95 -1.81 12.13
CA GLY A 75 11.57 -0.84 13.15
C GLY A 75 10.29 -1.24 13.89
N THR A 76 9.55 -0.23 14.35
CA THR A 76 8.32 -0.44 15.13
C THR A 76 7.08 -0.55 14.23
N ILE A 77 6.18 -1.47 14.57
CA ILE A 77 4.81 -1.51 14.06
C ILE A 77 3.90 -1.03 15.18
N THR A 78 3.20 0.09 14.98
CA THR A 78 2.26 0.64 15.95
C THR A 78 0.82 0.37 15.51
N GLY A 79 0.11 -0.49 16.24
CA GLY A 79 -1.34 -0.68 16.09
C GLY A 79 -2.10 0.04 17.21
N SER A 80 -3.14 0.81 16.87
CA SER A 80 -3.89 1.61 17.86
C SER A 80 -5.01 0.84 18.57
N THR A 81 -5.55 -0.20 17.93
CA THR A 81 -6.73 -0.95 18.44
C THR A 81 -6.42 -2.39 18.81
N GLY A 82 -5.51 -3.06 18.08
CA GLY A 82 -5.06 -4.41 18.38
C GLY A 82 -4.49 -5.14 17.17
N VAL A 83 -3.77 -6.23 17.42
CA VAL A 83 -3.29 -7.17 16.40
C VAL A 83 -4.03 -8.48 16.62
N SER A 84 -4.93 -8.83 15.70
CA SER A 84 -5.71 -10.08 15.77
C SER A 84 -5.10 -11.11 14.85
N THR A 85 -4.65 -12.23 15.42
CA THR A 85 -4.03 -13.36 14.70
C THR A 85 -4.34 -14.64 15.47
N PRO A 86 -4.17 -15.84 14.88
CA PRO A 86 -4.25 -17.07 15.66
C PRO A 86 -3.18 -17.16 16.76
N SER A 87 -2.06 -16.44 16.67
CA SER A 87 -1.01 -16.40 17.70
C SER A 87 -0.04 -15.23 17.50
N LEU A 88 0.37 -14.57 18.59
CA LEU A 88 1.44 -13.56 18.61
C LEU A 88 2.66 -14.12 19.34
N SER A 89 3.80 -14.23 18.65
CA SER A 89 5.09 -14.60 19.26
C SER A 89 5.92 -13.35 19.45
N CYS A 90 6.35 -13.08 20.69
CA CYS A 90 7.14 -11.91 21.05
C CYS A 90 8.27 -12.35 21.98
N GLY A 91 9.46 -11.74 21.83
CA GLY A 91 10.58 -12.00 22.73
C GLY A 91 10.38 -11.36 24.10
N MET A 92 9.92 -10.11 24.13
CA MET A 92 9.65 -9.34 25.35
C MET A 92 8.33 -8.58 25.18
N ILE A 93 7.48 -8.62 26.21
CA ILE A 93 6.26 -7.80 26.31
C ILE A 93 6.53 -6.74 27.38
N THR A 94 6.56 -5.47 26.97
CA THR A 94 6.57 -4.34 27.90
C THR A 94 5.18 -3.72 27.90
N ALA A 95 4.39 -3.96 28.95
CA ALA A 95 3.03 -3.46 29.08
C ALA A 95 2.78 -2.94 30.49
N THR A 96 2.00 -1.85 30.61
CA THR A 96 1.49 -1.36 31.90
C THR A 96 0.43 -2.30 32.47
N THR A 97 -0.35 -2.92 31.58
CA THR A 97 -1.36 -3.93 31.92
C THR A 97 -1.27 -5.07 30.91
N LEU A 98 -1.21 -6.31 31.39
CA LEU A 98 -1.25 -7.51 30.57
C LEU A 98 -2.45 -8.37 30.99
N ASN A 99 -3.46 -8.47 30.12
CA ASN A 99 -4.63 -9.31 30.35
C ASN A 99 -4.48 -10.62 29.56
N ILE A 100 -4.28 -11.74 30.25
CA ILE A 100 -4.12 -13.07 29.65
C ILE A 100 -5.32 -13.93 30.08
N ASN A 101 -6.04 -14.51 29.11
CA ASN A 101 -7.08 -15.52 29.35
C ASN A 101 -6.65 -16.84 28.71
N PRO A 102 -5.74 -17.60 29.36
CA PRO A 102 -5.22 -18.83 28.77
C PRO A 102 -6.29 -19.94 28.80
N ASN A 103 -6.30 -20.81 27.78
CA ASN A 103 -6.88 -22.14 27.92
C ASN A 103 -5.92 -22.97 28.80
N PHE A 104 -6.38 -23.43 29.96
CA PHE A 104 -5.50 -23.94 31.03
C PHE A 104 -4.85 -25.32 30.78
N GLU A 105 -4.60 -25.72 29.54
CA GLU A 105 -3.98 -27.01 29.15
C GLU A 105 -2.45 -27.05 29.37
N GLY A 106 -1.94 -26.48 30.46
CA GLY A 106 -0.48 -26.47 30.70
C GLY A 106 0.04 -25.64 31.86
N LEU A 107 -0.80 -24.94 32.62
CA LEU A 107 -0.33 -24.17 33.77
C LEU A 107 -0.07 -25.12 34.96
N ARG A 108 1.19 -25.52 35.14
CA ARG A 108 1.63 -26.21 36.36
C ARG A 108 2.03 -25.17 37.40
N LEU A 109 1.25 -25.06 38.47
CA LEU A 109 1.65 -24.37 39.68
C LEU A 109 2.66 -25.27 40.40
N HIS A 110 3.91 -24.81 40.50
CA HIS A 110 4.89 -25.47 41.36
C HIS A 110 4.66 -24.93 42.78
N HIS A 111 4.19 -25.80 43.69
CA HIS A 111 4.17 -25.53 45.12
C HIS A 111 5.59 -25.43 45.68
#